data_AF-A0A6P0MC86-F1
#
_entry.id   AF-A0A6P0MC86-F1
#
_cell.length_a   1.000
_cell.length_b   1.000
_cell.length_c   1.000
_cell.angle_alpha   90.00
_cell.angle_beta   90.00
_cell.angle_gamma   90.00
#
_symmetry.space_group_name_H-M   'P 1'
#
loop_
_entity.id
_entity.type
_entity.pdbx_description
1 polymer ?
#
loop_
_entity_poly.entity_id
_entity_poly.type
_entity_poly.pdbx_seq_one_letter_code
_entity_poly.pdbx_strand_id
1 'polypeptide(L)'
;MIYSKREGIDPRDWLKQANFPSNWKELDLQQWIADRLRSQGYNLKEGVWMNLPGGGRGQADIVLYDNNKPWQVLEIKKLINREGVLLGTNQARAYTEVLGATEQPLLIGLAPWSEKEYWSGKNAINLSAHNEVGIIYLNEDERWFPSPVPGETVAQTQVERGDNFINQCKPLIYQLINSLLSSCCNLINQGVNKLTWKQKAIAIITLCFISFLLSWSQGSKVFNSFSENTIESNCKCP
;
A
#
# COMPACT_ATOMS: atom_id res chain seq x y z
N MET A 1 -0.99 -29.30 24.05
CA MET A 1 -1.08 -27.89 23.58
C MET A 1 -1.18 -27.98 22.07
N ILE A 2 -2.35 -27.74 21.50
CA ILE A 2 -2.56 -27.77 20.05
C ILE A 2 -2.22 -26.37 19.57
N TYR A 3 -1.10 -26.21 18.88
CA TYR A 3 -0.78 -24.98 18.21
C TYR A 3 -1.61 -24.90 16.92
N SER A 4 -2.29 -23.77 16.71
CA SER A 4 -3.06 -23.55 15.47
C SER A 4 -2.10 -23.53 14.28
N LYS A 5 -2.54 -24.05 13.14
CA LYS A 5 -1.72 -24.08 11.92
C LYS A 5 -1.30 -22.65 11.54
N ARG A 6 -0.02 -22.48 11.18
CA ARG A 6 0.52 -21.22 10.64
C ARG A 6 -0.27 -20.78 9.41
N GLU A 7 -0.61 -19.50 9.36
CA GLU A 7 -1.22 -18.84 8.20
C GLU A 7 -0.12 -18.32 7.27
N GLY A 8 -0.36 -18.32 5.94
CA GLY A 8 0.59 -17.80 4.95
C GLY A 8 1.42 -18.85 4.19
N ILE A 9 2.40 -18.36 3.41
CA ILE A 9 3.28 -19.16 2.54
C ILE A 9 4.47 -19.66 3.38
N ASP A 10 4.94 -20.89 3.14
CA ASP A 10 6.22 -21.36 3.70
C ASP A 10 7.34 -20.37 3.31
N PRO A 11 8.16 -19.88 4.26
CA PRO A 11 9.20 -18.89 3.96
C PRO A 11 10.17 -19.32 2.87
N ARG A 12 10.42 -20.63 2.71
CA ARG A 12 11.34 -21.15 1.68
C ARG A 12 10.74 -20.94 0.31
N ASP A 13 9.44 -21.14 0.19
CA ASP A 13 8.74 -20.94 -1.07
C ASP A 13 8.54 -19.44 -1.35
N TRP A 14 8.30 -18.64 -0.32
CA TRP A 14 8.30 -17.17 -0.44
C TRP A 14 9.64 -16.65 -0.99
N LEU A 15 10.77 -17.13 -0.45
CA LEU A 15 12.10 -16.72 -0.91
C LEU A 15 12.38 -17.14 -2.36
N LYS A 16 11.94 -18.32 -2.77
CA LYS A 16 12.02 -18.76 -4.17
C LYS A 16 11.21 -17.84 -5.08
N GLN A 17 9.96 -17.53 -4.69
CA GLN A 17 9.09 -16.62 -5.44
C GLN A 17 9.68 -15.21 -5.53
N ALA A 18 10.35 -14.76 -4.45
CA ALA A 18 11.06 -13.49 -4.40
C ALA A 18 12.42 -13.51 -5.12
N ASN A 19 12.81 -14.64 -5.71
CA ASN A 19 14.07 -14.85 -6.44
C ASN A 19 15.34 -14.56 -5.60
N PHE A 20 15.33 -14.94 -4.32
CA PHE A 20 16.50 -14.80 -3.46
C PHE A 20 17.58 -15.84 -3.79
N PRO A 21 18.88 -15.49 -3.63
CA PRO A 21 19.96 -16.46 -3.78
C PRO A 21 19.88 -17.55 -2.69
N SER A 22 20.42 -18.73 -2.99
CA SER A 22 20.40 -19.89 -2.08
C SER A 22 21.10 -19.61 -0.73
N ASN A 23 22.10 -18.74 -0.72
CA ASN A 23 22.87 -18.32 0.45
C ASN A 23 22.58 -16.89 0.91
N TRP A 24 21.35 -16.41 0.71
CA TRP A 24 20.94 -15.06 1.08
C TRP A 24 21.18 -14.71 2.57
N LYS A 25 21.40 -13.43 2.81
CA LYS A 25 21.70 -12.76 4.07
C LYS A 25 20.59 -11.75 4.40
N GLU A 26 20.55 -11.29 5.65
CA GLU A 26 19.61 -10.24 6.09
C GLU A 26 19.68 -8.98 5.21
N LEU A 27 20.88 -8.62 4.76
CA LEU A 27 21.10 -7.50 3.85
C LEU A 27 20.39 -7.67 2.49
N ASP A 28 20.28 -8.90 1.97
CA ASP A 28 19.54 -9.14 0.72
C ASP A 28 18.03 -8.85 0.93
N LEU A 29 17.51 -9.14 2.13
CA LEU A 29 16.12 -8.86 2.48
C LEU A 29 15.88 -7.36 2.67
N GLN A 30 16.81 -6.67 3.33
CA GLN A 30 16.81 -5.23 3.44
C GLN A 30 16.76 -4.56 2.06
N GLN A 31 17.65 -4.96 1.15
CA GLN A 31 17.70 -4.43 -0.22
C GLN A 31 16.39 -4.69 -0.96
N TRP A 32 15.85 -5.91 -0.89
CA TRP A 32 14.59 -6.26 -1.56
C TRP A 32 13.41 -5.41 -1.06
N ILE A 33 13.32 -5.18 0.25
CA ILE A 33 12.30 -4.32 0.85
C ILE A 33 12.49 -2.87 0.39
N ALA A 34 13.73 -2.36 0.43
CA ALA A 34 14.05 -1.00 0.01
C ALA A 34 13.68 -0.76 -1.46
N ASP A 35 14.00 -1.70 -2.35
CA ASP A 35 13.68 -1.59 -3.78
C ASP A 35 12.18 -1.61 -4.03
N ARG A 36 11.44 -2.46 -3.31
CA ARG A 36 9.97 -2.50 -3.39
C ARG A 36 9.35 -1.18 -2.92
N LEU A 37 9.80 -0.63 -1.80
CA LEU A 37 9.31 0.65 -1.29
C LEU A 37 9.66 1.81 -2.24
N ARG A 38 10.87 1.84 -2.81
CA ARG A 38 11.24 2.82 -3.85
C ARG A 38 10.34 2.71 -5.07
N SER A 39 10.05 1.50 -5.53
CA SER A 39 9.16 1.26 -6.68
C SER A 39 7.73 1.77 -6.44
N GLN A 40 7.33 1.89 -5.16
CA GLN A 40 6.04 2.45 -4.74
C GLN A 40 6.11 3.97 -4.49
N GLY A 41 7.25 4.61 -4.68
CA GLY A 41 7.43 6.06 -4.55
C GLY A 41 7.80 6.55 -3.16
N TYR A 42 8.16 5.67 -2.22
CA TYR A 42 8.63 6.09 -0.90
C TYR A 42 10.01 6.75 -0.98
N ASN A 43 10.17 7.87 -0.27
CA ASN A 43 11.47 8.48 0.00
C ASN A 43 12.13 7.78 1.20
N LEU A 44 13.29 7.17 1.00
CA LEU A 44 13.96 6.39 2.05
C LEU A 44 15.48 6.48 2.01
N LYS A 45 16.11 6.18 3.15
CA LYS A 45 17.54 5.94 3.27
C LYS A 45 17.80 4.60 3.94
N GLU A 46 18.83 3.91 3.50
CA GLU A 46 19.29 2.65 4.07
C GLU A 46 20.52 2.90 4.95
N GLY A 47 20.69 2.11 6.01
CA GLY A 47 21.90 2.09 6.81
C GLY A 47 22.23 3.42 7.52
N VAL A 48 21.21 4.06 8.11
CA VAL A 48 21.34 5.38 8.74
C VAL A 48 22.04 5.28 10.09
N TRP A 49 23.24 5.86 10.19
CA TRP A 49 24.03 5.87 11.43
C TRP A 49 23.54 6.93 12.42
N MET A 50 23.58 6.59 13.71
CA MET A 50 23.22 7.49 14.81
C MET A 50 24.01 7.21 16.09
N ASN A 51 24.06 8.19 16.99
CA ASN A 51 24.57 8.01 18.34
C ASN A 51 23.40 7.65 19.26
N LEU A 52 23.55 6.57 20.01
CA LEU A 52 22.54 6.09 20.93
C LEU A 52 22.73 6.72 22.33
N PRO A 53 21.65 6.84 23.12
CA PRO A 53 21.76 7.19 24.53
C PRO A 53 22.79 6.29 25.23
N GLY A 54 23.68 6.90 26.03
CA GLY A 54 24.78 6.18 26.69
C GLY A 54 26.08 6.07 25.86
N GLY A 55 26.16 6.73 24.69
CA GLY A 55 27.43 6.89 23.95
C GLY A 55 27.75 5.78 22.94
N GLY A 56 26.81 4.85 22.71
CA GLY A 56 26.94 3.83 21.67
C GLY A 56 26.68 4.37 20.26
N ARG A 57 26.98 3.57 19.23
CA ARG A 57 26.57 3.82 17.84
C ARG A 57 25.56 2.78 17.41
N GLY A 58 24.54 3.21 16.69
CA GLY A 58 23.54 2.35 16.06
C GLY A 58 23.43 2.65 14.57
N GLN A 59 22.88 1.71 13.82
CA GLN A 59 22.57 1.86 12.41
C GLN A 59 21.16 1.32 12.19
N ALA A 60 20.24 2.18 11.75
CA ALA A 60 18.89 1.74 11.34
C ALA A 60 18.94 1.18 9.92
N ASP A 61 18.24 0.08 9.70
CA ASP A 61 18.25 -0.62 8.42
C ASP A 61 17.62 0.24 7.33
N ILE A 62 16.36 0.68 7.50
CA ILE A 62 15.68 1.57 6.57
C ILE A 62 14.92 2.66 7.34
N VAL A 63 15.03 3.90 6.88
CA VAL A 63 14.28 5.05 7.39
C VAL A 63 13.48 5.68 6.26
N LEU A 64 12.16 5.74 6.42
CA LEU A 64 11.27 6.45 5.51
C LEU A 64 11.21 7.92 5.89
N TYR A 65 11.03 8.78 4.89
CA TYR A 65 10.98 10.23 5.06
C TYR A 65 9.70 10.80 4.45
N ASP A 66 9.07 11.71 5.18
CA ASP A 66 8.03 12.60 4.67
C ASP A 66 8.50 14.04 4.83
N ASN A 67 8.40 14.85 3.76
CA ASN A 67 8.86 16.24 3.75
C ASN A 67 10.28 16.44 4.33
N ASN A 68 11.22 15.55 3.98
CA ASN A 68 12.60 15.49 4.47
C ASN A 68 12.78 15.27 5.99
N LYS A 69 11.71 14.91 6.71
CA LYS A 69 11.77 14.51 8.12
C LYS A 69 11.66 13.00 8.23
N PRO A 70 12.39 12.34 9.15
CA PRO A 70 12.18 10.93 9.45
C PRO A 70 10.71 10.70 9.80
N TRP A 71 10.08 9.79 9.07
CA TRP A 71 8.66 9.46 9.22
C TRP A 71 8.49 8.13 9.93
N GLN A 72 9.18 7.08 9.47
CA GLN A 72 9.08 5.74 10.06
C GLN A 72 10.41 4.99 9.98
N VAL A 73 10.74 4.24 11.03
CA VAL A 73 11.90 3.33 11.06
C VAL A 73 11.44 1.90 10.80
N LEU A 74 12.15 1.22 9.91
CA LEU A 74 11.96 -0.20 9.58
C LEU A 74 13.23 -0.94 10.02
N GLU A 75 13.12 -1.74 11.07
CA GLU A 75 14.16 -2.68 11.48
C GLU A 75 13.90 -4.03 10.79
N ILE A 76 14.93 -4.56 10.13
CA ILE A 76 14.83 -5.78 9.35
C ILE A 76 15.53 -6.91 10.12
N LYS A 77 14.86 -8.07 10.18
CA LYS A 77 15.48 -9.30 10.67
C LYS A 77 15.23 -10.43 9.70
N LYS A 78 16.23 -11.29 9.51
CA LYS A 78 16.13 -12.45 8.63
C LYS A 78 14.90 -13.30 8.97
N LEU A 79 14.74 -13.59 10.27
CA LEU A 79 13.61 -14.35 10.82
C LEU A 79 13.10 -13.65 12.09
N ILE A 80 11.78 -13.57 12.24
CA ILE A 80 11.12 -13.05 13.44
C ILE A 80 10.92 -14.19 14.45
N ASN A 81 12.03 -14.72 14.94
CA ASN A 81 12.06 -15.66 16.08
C ASN A 81 12.17 -14.87 17.41
N ARG A 82 12.29 -15.58 18.55
CA ARG A 82 12.40 -14.93 19.86
C ARG A 82 13.51 -13.89 19.95
N GLU A 83 14.70 -14.21 19.45
CA GLU A 83 15.85 -13.30 19.51
C GLU A 83 15.64 -12.09 18.58
N GLY A 84 15.19 -12.34 17.34
CA GLY A 84 14.88 -11.29 16.37
C GLY A 84 13.84 -10.30 16.91
N VAL A 85 12.84 -10.79 17.65
CA VAL A 85 11.86 -9.93 18.33
C VAL A 85 12.52 -9.11 19.44
N LEU A 86 13.23 -9.75 20.37
CA LEU A 86 13.78 -9.05 21.54
C LEU A 86 14.84 -8.01 21.17
N LEU A 87 15.71 -8.31 20.21
CA LEU A 87 16.72 -7.37 19.74
C LEU A 87 16.09 -6.32 18.81
N GLY A 88 15.34 -6.78 17.80
CA GLY A 88 14.78 -5.90 16.78
C GLY A 88 13.80 -4.87 17.33
N THR A 89 12.94 -5.24 18.29
CA THR A 89 12.01 -4.27 18.91
C THR A 89 12.75 -3.19 19.71
N ASN A 90 13.78 -3.57 20.46
CA ASN A 90 14.61 -2.61 21.21
C ASN A 90 15.36 -1.66 20.27
N GLN A 91 15.93 -2.19 19.19
CA GLN A 91 16.61 -1.40 18.15
C GLN A 91 15.63 -0.44 17.48
N ALA A 92 14.52 -0.94 16.95
CA ALA A 92 13.53 -0.14 16.23
C ALA A 92 12.99 1.02 17.08
N ARG A 93 12.70 0.76 18.37
CA ARG A 93 12.27 1.81 19.31
C ARG A 93 13.36 2.84 19.56
N ALA A 94 14.57 2.41 19.91
CA ALA A 94 15.67 3.32 20.19
C ALA A 94 16.00 4.21 18.97
N TYR A 95 15.97 3.63 17.77
CA TYR A 95 16.26 4.35 16.53
C TYR A 95 15.16 5.35 16.20
N THR A 96 13.89 4.99 16.42
CA THR A 96 12.75 5.91 16.23
C THR A 96 12.88 7.13 17.12
N GLU A 97 13.19 6.93 18.41
CA GLU A 97 13.36 8.03 19.37
C GLU A 97 14.52 8.95 18.98
N VAL A 98 15.70 8.38 18.69
CA VAL A 98 16.90 9.15 18.36
C VAL A 98 16.75 9.92 17.04
N LEU A 99 16.13 9.31 16.04
CA LEU A 99 15.90 9.94 14.74
C LEU A 99 14.71 10.91 14.75
N GLY A 100 13.87 10.88 15.79
CA GLY A 100 12.65 11.69 15.87
C GLY A 100 11.62 11.29 14.81
N ALA A 101 11.53 9.99 14.48
CA ALA A 101 10.51 9.48 13.57
C ALA A 101 9.12 9.58 14.21
N THR A 102 8.12 9.97 13.41
CA THR A 102 6.78 10.31 13.90
C THR A 102 5.83 9.14 13.98
N GLU A 103 6.03 8.13 13.15
CA GLU A 103 5.22 6.90 13.13
C GLU A 103 5.81 5.82 14.02
N GLN A 104 4.94 4.89 14.41
CA GLN A 104 5.34 3.68 15.10
C GLN A 104 6.39 2.91 14.27
N PRO A 105 7.54 2.51 14.85
CA PRO A 105 8.51 1.67 14.17
C PRO A 105 7.91 0.33 13.74
N LEU A 106 8.50 -0.25 12.71
CA LEU A 106 8.16 -1.58 12.23
C LEU A 106 9.36 -2.51 12.33
N LEU A 107 9.13 -3.71 12.87
CA LEU A 107 10.03 -4.85 12.76
C LEU A 107 9.53 -5.78 11.66
N ILE A 108 10.34 -5.97 10.62
CA ILE A 108 9.94 -6.73 9.43
C ILE A 108 10.88 -7.92 9.23
N GLY A 109 10.32 -9.08 8.93
CA GLY A 109 11.10 -10.26 8.58
C GLY A 109 10.23 -11.43 8.12
N LEU A 110 10.85 -12.56 7.86
CA LEU A 110 10.12 -13.81 7.59
C LEU A 110 9.74 -14.48 8.91
N ALA A 111 8.58 -15.13 8.96
CA ALA A 111 8.30 -16.01 10.08
C ALA A 111 9.26 -17.21 10.06
N PRO A 112 9.70 -17.74 11.22
CA PRO A 112 10.67 -18.81 11.31
C PRO A 112 10.26 -20.08 10.54
N TRP A 113 11.24 -20.92 10.18
CA TRP A 113 10.98 -22.19 9.48
C TRP A 113 10.25 -23.19 10.36
N SER A 114 10.62 -23.24 11.64
CA SER A 114 10.05 -24.17 12.59
C SER A 114 8.88 -23.55 13.34
N GLU A 115 7.83 -24.34 13.53
CA GLU A 115 6.66 -23.95 14.31
C GLU A 115 7.04 -23.56 15.75
N LYS A 116 7.98 -24.30 16.36
CA LYS A 116 8.52 -24.01 17.69
C LYS A 116 9.13 -22.60 17.78
N GLU A 117 9.96 -22.21 16.81
CA GLU A 117 10.57 -20.88 16.80
C GLU A 117 9.55 -19.78 16.50
N TYR A 118 8.58 -20.06 15.62
CA TYR A 118 7.48 -19.15 15.34
C TYR A 118 6.70 -18.82 16.62
N TRP A 119 6.27 -19.83 17.38
CA TRP A 119 5.57 -19.61 18.65
C TRP A 119 6.47 -19.01 19.72
N SER A 120 7.76 -19.33 19.73
CA SER A 120 8.72 -18.66 20.62
C SER A 120 8.81 -17.16 20.31
N GLY A 121 8.80 -16.79 19.03
CA GLY A 121 8.70 -15.42 18.55
C GLY A 121 7.39 -14.76 19.00
N LYS A 122 6.23 -15.36 18.68
CA LYS A 122 4.91 -14.85 19.10
C LYS A 122 4.75 -14.68 20.61
N ASN A 123 5.36 -15.56 21.41
CA ASN A 123 5.39 -15.40 22.87
C ASN A 123 6.32 -14.28 23.31
N ALA A 124 7.50 -14.12 22.69
CA ALA A 124 8.41 -13.02 22.97
C ALA A 124 7.76 -11.67 22.65
N ILE A 125 7.06 -11.64 21.53
CA ILE A 125 6.12 -10.63 21.09
C ILE A 125 5.21 -10.28 22.28
N ASN A 126 4.34 -11.17 22.72
CA ASN A 126 3.40 -10.88 23.82
C ASN A 126 4.05 -10.36 25.13
N LEU A 127 5.32 -10.68 25.38
CA LEU A 127 6.09 -10.23 26.55
C LEU A 127 6.74 -8.85 26.37
N SER A 128 7.11 -8.48 25.15
CA SER A 128 7.67 -7.17 24.81
C SER A 128 6.53 -6.17 24.58
N ALA A 129 6.33 -5.22 25.51
CA ALA A 129 5.30 -4.18 25.52
C ALA A 129 4.75 -3.79 24.13
N HIS A 130 3.68 -4.46 23.73
CA HIS A 130 3.26 -4.64 22.34
C HIS A 130 2.81 -3.44 21.54
N ASN A 131 2.67 -2.29 22.19
CA ASN A 131 2.02 -1.15 21.57
C ASN A 131 3.03 -0.18 20.93
N GLU A 132 4.33 -0.43 21.01
CA GLU A 132 5.35 0.52 20.57
C GLU A 132 6.02 0.15 19.23
N VAL A 133 5.94 -1.11 18.79
CA VAL A 133 6.56 -1.58 17.54
C VAL A 133 5.59 -2.48 16.77
N GLY A 134 5.25 -2.12 15.54
CA GLY A 134 4.46 -2.98 14.65
C GLY A 134 5.32 -4.11 14.09
N ILE A 135 4.76 -5.31 13.95
CA ILE A 135 5.51 -6.50 13.49
C ILE A 135 4.89 -7.03 12.21
N ILE A 136 5.72 -7.20 11.18
CA ILE A 136 5.29 -7.70 9.87
C ILE A 136 6.04 -8.98 9.53
N TYR A 137 5.26 -10.04 9.31
CA TYR A 137 5.74 -11.29 8.73
C TYR A 137 5.52 -11.25 7.22
N LEU A 138 6.58 -11.07 6.43
CA LEU A 138 6.48 -10.87 4.98
C LEU A 138 5.80 -12.02 4.23
N ASN A 139 5.98 -13.26 4.72
CA ASN A 139 5.39 -14.46 4.13
C ASN A 139 3.95 -14.73 4.62
N GLU A 140 3.40 -13.88 5.47
CA GLU A 140 2.02 -13.97 5.98
C GLU A 140 1.19 -12.74 5.60
N ASP A 141 1.84 -11.64 5.22
CA ASP A 141 1.19 -10.41 4.77
C ASP A 141 1.14 -10.33 3.23
N GLU A 142 -0.05 -10.47 2.67
CA GLU A 142 -0.29 -10.49 1.22
C GLU A 142 0.21 -9.24 0.49
N ARG A 143 0.31 -8.09 1.17
CA ARG A 143 0.86 -6.85 0.60
C ARG A 143 2.32 -7.02 0.18
N TRP A 144 3.02 -7.95 0.84
CA TRP A 144 4.43 -8.24 0.65
C TRP A 144 4.69 -9.50 -0.17
N PHE A 145 3.67 -10.22 -0.63
CA PHE A 145 3.90 -11.37 -1.49
C PHE A 145 4.60 -10.93 -2.79
N PRO A 146 5.64 -11.66 -3.24
CA PRO A 146 6.23 -11.42 -4.54
C PRO A 146 5.14 -11.55 -5.59
N SER A 147 5.00 -10.58 -6.49
CA SER A 147 4.17 -10.80 -7.68
C SER A 147 4.73 -12.01 -8.43
N PRO A 148 3.87 -12.81 -9.11
CA PRO A 148 4.35 -13.94 -9.88
C PRO A 148 5.44 -13.50 -10.85
N VAL A 149 6.47 -14.34 -10.97
CA VAL A 149 7.62 -14.14 -11.85
C VAL A 149 7.12 -13.79 -13.26
N PRO A 150 7.72 -12.80 -13.96
CA PRO A 150 7.39 -12.52 -15.35
C PRO A 150 7.55 -13.80 -16.19
N GLY A 151 6.45 -14.44 -16.55
CA GLY A 151 6.44 -15.74 -17.24
C GLY A 151 5.37 -16.71 -16.74
N GLU A 152 4.87 -16.55 -15.52
CA GLU A 152 3.63 -17.19 -15.07
C GLU A 152 2.47 -16.20 -15.24
N THR A 153 1.48 -16.61 -16.05
CA THR A 153 0.39 -15.79 -16.58
C THR A 153 -0.25 -14.86 -15.55
N VAL A 154 -0.01 -13.55 -15.70
CA VAL A 154 -0.50 -12.43 -14.85
C VAL A 154 -2.00 -12.13 -15.10
N ALA A 155 -2.80 -13.12 -15.48
CA ALA A 155 -4.18 -12.87 -15.91
C ALA A 155 -5.20 -12.77 -14.76
N GLN A 156 -4.85 -13.12 -13.51
CA GLN A 156 -5.83 -13.19 -12.43
C GLN A 156 -5.63 -12.14 -11.31
N THR A 157 -4.40 -11.71 -10.99
CA THR A 157 -4.18 -10.84 -9.82
C THR A 157 -4.30 -9.33 -10.12
N GLN A 158 -4.15 -8.89 -11.38
CA GLN A 158 -4.38 -7.48 -11.74
C GLN A 158 -5.86 -7.14 -11.89
N VAL A 159 -6.71 -8.12 -12.19
CA VAL A 159 -8.15 -7.91 -12.36
C VAL A 159 -8.80 -7.56 -11.01
N GLU A 160 -8.47 -8.28 -9.92
CA GLU A 160 -9.07 -8.01 -8.60
C GLU A 160 -8.61 -6.69 -7.95
N ARG A 161 -7.36 -6.26 -8.14
CA ARG A 161 -6.89 -4.97 -7.58
C ARG A 161 -7.41 -3.77 -8.37
N GLY A 162 -7.49 -3.88 -9.70
CA GLY A 162 -8.12 -2.87 -10.55
C GLY A 162 -9.62 -2.76 -10.27
N ASP A 163 -10.30 -3.89 -10.14
CA ASP A 163 -11.74 -3.93 -9.87
C ASP A 163 -12.07 -3.42 -8.46
N ASN A 164 -11.25 -3.69 -7.44
CA ASN A 164 -11.46 -3.14 -6.10
C ASN A 164 -11.25 -1.62 -6.03
N PHE A 165 -10.23 -1.08 -6.71
CA PHE A 165 -10.03 0.37 -6.78
C PHE A 165 -11.17 1.05 -7.57
N ILE A 166 -11.57 0.47 -8.71
CA ILE A 166 -12.66 1.00 -9.53
C ILE A 166 -14.00 0.91 -8.78
N ASN A 167 -14.26 -0.18 -8.05
CA ASN A 167 -15.49 -0.32 -7.25
C ASN A 167 -15.53 0.63 -6.06
N GLN A 168 -14.39 0.95 -5.44
CA GLN A 168 -14.30 1.96 -4.37
C GLN A 168 -14.42 3.39 -4.91
N CYS A 169 -13.91 3.66 -6.12
CA CYS A 169 -13.99 4.98 -6.74
C CYS A 169 -15.32 5.20 -7.50
N LYS A 170 -16.08 4.15 -7.81
CA LYS A 170 -17.36 4.23 -8.54
C LYS A 170 -18.34 5.24 -7.93
N PRO A 171 -18.58 5.26 -6.60
CA PRO A 171 -19.50 6.22 -5.99
C PRO A 171 -19.02 7.68 -6.13
N LEU A 172 -17.71 7.92 -6.00
CA LEU A 172 -17.09 9.24 -6.15
C LEU A 172 -17.19 9.74 -7.59
N ILE A 173 -16.91 8.87 -8.57
CA ILE A 173 -17.05 9.20 -9.99
C ILE A 173 -18.51 9.48 -10.33
N TYR A 174 -19.47 8.70 -9.79
CA TYR A 174 -20.90 8.95 -9.98
C TYR A 174 -21.35 10.29 -9.39
N GLN A 175 -20.91 10.63 -8.18
CA GLN A 175 -21.21 11.91 -7.56
C GLN A 175 -20.65 13.08 -8.37
N LEU A 176 -19.42 12.96 -8.88
CA LEU A 176 -18.80 13.97 -9.73
C LEU A 176 -19.56 14.17 -11.04
N ILE A 177 -19.89 13.09 -11.75
CA ILE A 177 -20.64 13.16 -13.01
C ILE A 177 -22.02 13.80 -12.78
N ASN A 178 -22.75 13.40 -11.73
CA ASN A 178 -24.06 13.98 -11.43
C ASN A 178 -23.97 15.47 -11.04
N SER A 179 -22.94 15.88 -10.30
CA SER A 179 -22.70 17.29 -9.95
C SER A 179 -22.41 18.13 -11.20
N LEU A 180 -21.57 17.61 -12.12
CA LEU A 180 -21.24 18.27 -13.37
C LEU A 180 -22.46 18.37 -14.30
N LEU A 181 -23.26 17.31 -14.43
CA LEU A 181 -24.49 17.30 -15.23
C LEU A 181 -25.53 18.30 -14.69
N SER A 182 -25.76 18.33 -13.38
CA SER A 182 -26.67 19.29 -12.75
C SER A 182 -26.25 20.75 -12.99
N SER A 183 -24.94 21.02 -12.88
CA SER A 183 -24.36 22.33 -13.17
C SER A 183 -24.56 22.73 -14.64
N CYS A 184 -24.39 21.79 -15.57
CA CYS A 184 -24.66 22.00 -17.00
C CYS A 184 -26.15 22.23 -17.30
N CYS A 185 -27.06 21.46 -16.68
CA CYS A 185 -28.50 21.64 -16.85
C CYS A 185 -28.96 23.02 -16.37
N ASN A 186 -28.44 23.50 -15.24
CA ASN A 186 -28.72 24.85 -14.74
C ASN A 186 -28.24 25.94 -15.72
N LEU A 187 -27.10 25.75 -16.38
CA LEU A 187 -26.58 26.66 -17.40
C LEU A 187 -27.43 26.63 -18.69
N ILE A 188 -27.93 25.46 -19.09
CA ILE A 188 -28.82 25.30 -20.25
C ILE A 188 -30.18 25.96 -19.98
N ASN A 189 -30.75 25.78 -18.79
CA ASN A 189 -32.03 26.37 -18.37
C ASN A 189 -31.99 27.90 -18.27
N GLN A 190 -30.81 28.50 -18.05
CA GLN A 190 -30.61 29.95 -18.14
C GLN A 190 -30.66 30.48 -19.58
N GLY A 191 -30.63 29.58 -20.58
CA GLY A 191 -30.59 29.89 -22.00
C GLY A 191 -29.17 30.19 -22.47
N VAL A 192 -28.66 29.39 -23.41
CA VAL A 192 -27.27 29.47 -23.92
C VAL A 192 -26.91 30.87 -24.46
N ASN A 193 -27.90 31.62 -24.94
CA ASN A 193 -27.73 32.98 -25.45
C ASN A 193 -27.48 34.03 -24.34
N LYS A 194 -27.78 33.71 -23.07
CA LYS A 194 -27.55 34.58 -21.91
C LYS A 194 -26.24 34.30 -21.18
N LEU A 195 -25.49 33.28 -21.60
CA LEU A 195 -24.20 32.92 -21.00
C LEU A 195 -23.07 33.81 -21.52
N THR A 196 -22.19 34.21 -20.61
CA THR A 196 -20.91 34.85 -20.96
C THR A 196 -19.99 33.87 -21.69
N TRP A 197 -19.00 34.38 -22.45
CA TRP A 197 -18.03 33.54 -23.16
C TRP A 197 -17.24 32.61 -22.21
N LYS A 198 -16.93 33.07 -20.99
CA LYS A 198 -16.27 32.26 -19.95
C LYS A 198 -17.15 31.09 -19.51
N GLN A 199 -18.45 31.31 -19.29
CA GLN A 199 -19.39 30.24 -18.93
C GLN A 199 -19.59 29.22 -20.06
N LYS A 200 -19.60 29.68 -21.31
CA LYS A 200 -19.65 28.80 -22.48
C LYS A 200 -18.40 27.92 -22.60
N ALA A 201 -17.21 28.49 -22.37
CA ALA A 201 -15.96 27.73 -22.37
C ALA A 201 -15.93 26.66 -21.27
N ILE A 202 -16.37 26.99 -20.05
CA ILE A 202 -16.48 26.04 -18.94
C ILE A 202 -17.45 24.89 -19.29
N ALA A 203 -18.63 25.21 -19.85
CA ALA A 203 -19.60 24.19 -20.23
C ALA A 203 -19.04 23.23 -21.30
N ILE A 204 -18.31 23.74 -22.30
CA ILE A 204 -17.68 22.94 -23.35
C ILE A 204 -16.59 22.04 -22.77
N ILE A 205 -15.69 22.58 -21.92
CA ILE A 205 -14.62 21.80 -21.28
C ILE A 205 -15.22 20.68 -20.43
N THR A 206 -16.26 20.98 -19.65
CA THR A 206 -16.97 20.01 -18.82
C THR A 206 -17.61 18.90 -19.66
N LEU A 207 -18.27 19.25 -20.77
CA LEU A 207 -18.87 18.27 -21.69
C LEU A 207 -17.80 17.38 -22.34
N CYS A 208 -16.69 17.96 -22.80
CA CYS A 208 -15.56 17.20 -23.36
C CYS A 208 -14.96 16.25 -22.32
N PHE A 209 -14.83 16.68 -21.07
CA PHE A 209 -14.32 15.85 -19.98
C PHE A 209 -15.28 14.70 -19.64
N ILE A 210 -16.59 14.96 -19.61
CA ILE A 210 -17.61 13.91 -19.45
C ILE A 210 -17.54 12.90 -20.61
N SER A 211 -17.45 13.37 -21.86
CA SER A 211 -17.30 12.48 -23.02
C SER A 211 -16.03 11.62 -22.94
N PHE A 212 -14.91 12.21 -22.50
CA PHE A 212 -13.67 11.47 -22.27
C PHE A 212 -13.84 10.38 -21.21
N LEU A 213 -14.47 10.69 -20.07
CA LEU A 213 -14.74 9.72 -19.00
C LEU A 213 -15.67 8.58 -19.47
N LEU A 214 -16.67 8.88 -20.30
CA LEU A 214 -17.59 7.89 -20.85
C LEU A 214 -16.94 7.02 -21.94
N SER A 215 -16.07 7.58 -22.79
CA SER A 215 -15.31 6.80 -23.77
C SER A 215 -14.27 5.90 -23.10
N TRP A 216 -13.65 6.37 -22.01
CA TRP A 216 -12.74 5.55 -21.21
C TRP A 216 -13.45 4.38 -20.53
N SER A 217 -14.71 4.57 -20.09
CA SER A 217 -15.48 3.50 -19.44
C SER A 217 -15.91 2.38 -20.39
N GLN A 218 -16.19 2.67 -21.67
CA GLN A 218 -16.55 1.67 -22.69
C GLN A 218 -15.40 0.74 -23.10
N GLY A 219 -14.14 1.14 -22.87
CA GLY A 219 -12.96 0.26 -23.05
C GLY A 219 -12.78 -0.76 -21.92
N SER A 220 -13.46 -0.56 -20.78
CA SER A 220 -13.43 -1.47 -19.63
C SER A 220 -14.72 -2.32 -19.61
N LYS A 221 -14.63 -3.63 -19.42
CA LYS A 221 -15.81 -4.51 -19.26
C LYS A 221 -16.68 -4.18 -18.02
N VAL A 222 -16.30 -3.17 -17.23
CA VAL A 222 -16.83 -2.81 -15.91
C VAL A 222 -18.09 -1.92 -15.99
N PHE A 223 -18.40 -1.34 -17.16
CA PHE A 223 -19.46 -0.33 -17.30
C PHE A 223 -20.66 -0.71 -18.19
N ASN A 224 -20.77 -1.97 -18.63
CA ASN A 224 -21.92 -2.44 -19.42
C ASN A 224 -23.29 -2.35 -18.70
N SER A 225 -23.33 -2.03 -17.40
CA SER A 225 -24.58 -1.78 -16.67
C SER A 225 -25.06 -0.32 -16.71
N PHE A 226 -24.32 0.60 -17.36
CA PHE A 226 -24.63 2.03 -17.36
C PHE A 226 -25.54 2.47 -18.52
N SER A 227 -25.66 1.68 -19.60
CA SER A 227 -26.25 2.18 -20.85
C SER A 227 -27.77 2.12 -20.95
N GLU A 228 -28.51 1.46 -20.05
CA GLU A 228 -29.95 1.24 -20.29
C GLU A 228 -30.89 1.90 -19.26
N ASN A 229 -30.53 2.04 -17.97
CA ASN A 229 -31.51 2.46 -16.94
C ASN A 229 -31.29 3.86 -16.31
N THR A 230 -30.10 4.47 -16.43
CA THR A 230 -29.78 5.73 -15.72
C THR A 230 -29.95 6.98 -16.57
N ILE A 231 -29.83 6.86 -17.90
CA ILE A 231 -30.00 8.01 -18.81
C ILE A 231 -31.49 8.36 -18.96
N GLU A 232 -32.40 7.37 -18.96
CA GLU A 232 -33.84 7.64 -19.10
C GLU A 232 -34.50 8.22 -17.83
N SER A 233 -33.95 7.95 -16.64
CA SER A 233 -34.55 8.40 -15.38
C SER A 233 -34.13 9.82 -14.97
N ASN A 234 -32.92 10.27 -15.37
CA ASN A 234 -32.40 11.60 -15.05
C ASN A 234 -32.59 12.66 -16.14
N CYS A 235 -33.07 12.27 -17.33
CA CYS A 235 -33.43 13.19 -18.42
C CYS A 235 -34.93 13.50 -18.51
N LYS A 236 -35.74 13.12 -17.51
CA LYS A 236 -37.09 13.67 -17.37
C LYS A 236 -37.00 15.05 -16.71
N CYS A 237 -36.81 16.06 -17.54
CA CYS A 237 -37.09 17.44 -17.15
C CYS A 237 -38.58 17.57 -16.80
N PRO A 238 -38.95 18.23 -15.68
CA PRO A 238 -40.25 18.87 -15.58
C PRO A 238 -40.39 20.01 -16.61
#